data_AF-A0A5P1E7V7-F1
#
_entry.id   AF-A0A5P1E7V7-F1
#
_cell.length_a   1.000
_cell.length_b   1.000
_cell.length_c   1.000
_cell.angle_alpha   90.00
_cell.angle_beta   90.00
_cell.angle_gamma   90.00
#
_symmetry.space_group_name_H-M   'P 1'
#
loop_
_entity.id
_entity.type
_entity.pdbx_description
1 polymer ?
#
loop_
_entity_poly.entity_id
_entity_poly.type
_entity_poly.pdbx_seq_one_letter_code
_entity_poly.pdbx_strand_id
1 'polypeptide(L)'
;MHEHGSDSGERDSIARSRVLRGCVGVRAVAGSATTLALRVPTIGAGAGPFCSGQALIYHDLVGMMQQAHHAKVAPRFSKRYGNSGEVIHRALSEFKNEVESKSFPGPKHTPYKISEADHVEGFMNELQMMGLSEAASAAASVAEMEAAAKTQAGAKERIG
;
A
#
# COMPACT_ATOMS: atom_id res chain seq x y z
N MET A 1 -56.79 -3.46 -26.44
CA MET A 1 -55.36 -3.09 -26.43
C MET A 1 -55.00 -2.89 -24.98
N HIS A 2 -54.29 -3.86 -24.38
CA HIS A 2 -53.97 -3.85 -22.95
C HIS A 2 -52.64 -3.11 -22.75
N GLU A 3 -52.66 -2.12 -21.87
CA GLU A 3 -51.52 -1.28 -21.50
C GLU A 3 -50.49 -2.12 -20.72
N HIS A 4 -49.30 -2.33 -21.29
CA HIS A 4 -48.14 -2.98 -20.65
C HIS A 4 -47.08 -1.98 -20.14
N GLY A 5 -47.46 -0.72 -19.87
CA GLY A 5 -46.52 0.37 -19.59
C GLY A 5 -45.91 0.40 -18.18
N SER A 6 -46.58 -0.16 -17.16
CA SER A 6 -46.25 0.06 -15.74
C SER A 6 -45.17 -0.88 -15.17
N ASP A 7 -45.06 -2.10 -15.68
CA ASP A 7 -44.22 -3.17 -15.10
C ASP A 7 -42.71 -2.99 -15.42
N SER A 8 -42.38 -2.35 -16.55
CA SER A 8 -40.98 -2.11 -16.94
C SER A 8 -40.31 -0.98 -16.15
N GLY A 9 -41.05 0.07 -15.80
CA GLY A 9 -40.53 1.20 -15.02
C GLY A 9 -40.32 0.85 -13.56
N GLU A 10 -41.20 0.04 -12.97
CA GLU A 10 -41.10 -0.41 -11.59
C GLU A 10 -39.89 -1.35 -11.39
N ARG A 11 -39.69 -2.30 -12.31
CA ARG A 11 -38.49 -3.16 -12.38
C ARG A 11 -37.19 -2.35 -12.46
N ASP A 12 -37.14 -1.35 -13.34
CA ASP A 12 -35.98 -0.48 -13.48
C ASP A 12 -35.74 0.40 -12.24
N SER A 13 -36.79 0.85 -11.55
CA SER A 13 -36.64 1.64 -10.31
C SER A 13 -36.06 0.81 -9.15
N ILE A 14 -36.51 -0.44 -9.01
CA ILE A 14 -35.99 -1.40 -8.04
C ILE A 14 -34.54 -1.74 -8.40
N ALA A 15 -34.25 -1.95 -9.69
CA ALA A 15 -32.90 -2.21 -10.18
C ALA A 15 -31.95 -1.03 -9.93
N ARG A 16 -32.37 0.23 -10.15
CA ARG A 16 -31.57 1.44 -9.87
C ARG A 16 -31.11 1.52 -8.41
N SER A 17 -31.98 1.19 -7.46
CA SER A 17 -31.60 1.12 -6.03
C SER A 17 -30.68 -0.08 -5.69
N ARG A 18 -30.61 -1.07 -6.60
CA ARG A 18 -29.85 -2.33 -6.47
C ARG A 18 -28.70 -2.48 -7.46
N VAL A 19 -28.36 -1.48 -8.28
CA VAL A 19 -27.20 -1.51 -9.22
C VAL A 19 -25.90 -1.77 -8.45
N LEU A 20 -25.83 -1.42 -7.17
CA LEU A 20 -24.70 -1.72 -6.30
C LEU A 20 -24.64 -3.20 -5.83
N ARG A 21 -25.75 -3.94 -5.93
CA ARG A 21 -25.84 -5.36 -5.61
C ARG A 21 -25.56 -6.14 -6.90
N GLY A 22 -24.30 -6.06 -7.36
CA GLY A 22 -23.82 -6.68 -8.60
C GLY A 22 -24.17 -8.16 -8.71
N CYS A 23 -24.06 -8.70 -9.92
CA CYS A 23 -24.21 -10.14 -10.16
C CYS A 23 -22.97 -10.88 -9.60
N VAL A 24 -22.83 -10.92 -8.27
CA VAL A 24 -21.68 -11.55 -7.60
C VAL A 24 -21.92 -13.06 -7.53
N GLY A 25 -21.06 -13.84 -8.18
CA GLY A 25 -21.12 -15.32 -8.14
C GLY A 25 -22.27 -15.96 -8.91
N VAL A 26 -22.96 -15.19 -9.76
CA VAL A 26 -24.05 -15.68 -10.62
C VAL A 26 -23.46 -16.34 -11.88
N ARG A 27 -24.09 -17.39 -12.44
CA ARG A 27 -23.61 -18.00 -13.70
C ARG A 27 -23.80 -17.07 -14.89
N ALA A 28 -22.95 -17.22 -15.92
CA ALA A 28 -22.97 -16.42 -17.15
C ALA A 28 -24.36 -16.26 -17.81
N VAL A 29 -25.17 -17.33 -17.77
CA VAL A 29 -26.54 -17.34 -18.30
C VAL A 29 -27.43 -16.30 -17.61
N ALA A 30 -27.36 -16.21 -16.28
CA ALA A 30 -28.16 -15.28 -15.52
C ALA A 30 -27.63 -13.83 -15.61
N GLY A 31 -26.31 -13.65 -15.78
CA GLY A 31 -25.72 -12.34 -16.11
C GLY A 31 -26.23 -11.79 -17.45
N SER A 32 -26.25 -12.64 -18.49
CA SER A 32 -26.78 -12.29 -19.80
C SER A 32 -28.29 -11.95 -19.77
N ALA A 33 -29.09 -12.83 -19.16
CA ALA A 33 -30.54 -12.63 -19.06
C ALA A 33 -30.90 -11.35 -18.29
N THR A 34 -30.19 -11.05 -17.19
CA THR A 34 -30.40 -9.83 -16.41
C THR A 34 -30.06 -8.58 -17.21
N THR A 35 -28.97 -8.61 -17.98
CA THR A 35 -28.52 -7.46 -18.78
C THR A 35 -29.49 -7.15 -19.92
N LEU A 36 -30.09 -8.18 -20.53
CA LEU A 36 -31.10 -7.99 -21.57
C LEU A 36 -32.47 -7.54 -21.02
N ALA A 37 -32.80 -7.90 -19.77
CA ALA A 37 -34.08 -7.60 -19.16
C ALA A 37 -34.17 -6.20 -18.52
N LEU A 38 -33.03 -5.58 -18.21
CA LEU A 38 -32.97 -4.28 -17.54
C LEU A 38 -32.53 -3.19 -18.53
N ARG A 39 -33.08 -1.97 -18.39
CA ARG A 39 -32.63 -0.82 -19.19
C ARG A 39 -31.39 -0.13 -18.62
N VAL A 40 -31.07 -0.39 -17.35
CA VAL A 40 -29.89 0.16 -16.69
C VAL A 40 -28.65 -0.71 -16.95
N PRO A 41 -27.44 -0.11 -17.02
CA PRO A 41 -26.20 -0.87 -17.14
C PRO A 41 -26.00 -1.84 -15.97
N THR A 42 -25.48 -3.03 -16.26
CA THR A 42 -25.19 -4.07 -15.26
C THR A 42 -23.69 -4.21 -15.01
N ILE A 43 -23.29 -4.46 -13.76
CA ILE A 43 -21.90 -4.78 -13.40
C ILE A 43 -21.81 -6.23 -12.90
N GLY A 44 -20.99 -7.03 -13.58
CA GLY A 44 -20.76 -8.44 -13.27
C GLY A 44 -19.52 -8.66 -12.39
N ALA A 45 -19.62 -9.59 -11.44
CA ALA A 45 -18.47 -10.11 -10.69
C ALA A 45 -18.55 -11.64 -10.70
N GLY A 46 -17.87 -12.27 -11.67
CA GLY A 46 -18.01 -13.70 -11.94
C GLY A 46 -19.29 -14.08 -12.71
N ALA A 47 -20.03 -13.11 -13.25
CA ALA A 47 -21.26 -13.31 -14.03
C ALA A 47 -21.05 -13.48 -15.54
N GLY A 48 -19.84 -13.86 -15.95
CA GLY A 48 -19.47 -13.95 -17.36
C GLY A 48 -19.34 -12.58 -18.05
N PRO A 49 -18.97 -12.56 -19.33
CA PRO A 49 -18.62 -11.33 -20.06
C PRO A 49 -19.83 -10.53 -20.56
N PHE A 50 -21.05 -10.99 -20.31
CA PHE A 50 -22.27 -10.44 -20.93
C PHE A 50 -22.92 -9.29 -20.15
N CYS A 51 -22.36 -8.91 -18.99
CA CYS A 51 -22.76 -7.68 -18.29
C CYS A 51 -22.17 -6.44 -18.96
N SER A 52 -22.80 -5.27 -18.76
CA SER A 52 -22.35 -4.00 -19.35
C SER A 52 -20.95 -3.57 -18.89
N GLY A 53 -20.55 -3.98 -17.68
CA GLY A 53 -19.22 -3.81 -17.13
C GLY A 53 -18.86 -4.91 -16.14
N GLN A 54 -17.62 -4.88 -15.64
CA GLN A 54 -17.09 -5.89 -14.72
C GLN A 54 -16.48 -5.23 -13.49
N ALA A 55 -16.57 -5.91 -12.34
CA ALA A 55 -15.94 -5.49 -11.10
C ALA A 55 -15.10 -6.63 -10.52
N LEU A 56 -13.90 -6.28 -10.07
CA LEU A 56 -13.00 -7.16 -9.31
C LEU A 56 -12.49 -6.40 -8.09
N ILE A 57 -12.15 -7.14 -7.04
CA ILE A 57 -11.50 -6.59 -5.87
C ILE A 57 -10.05 -6.27 -6.22
N TYR A 58 -9.65 -5.02 -6.03
CA TYR A 58 -8.32 -4.53 -6.41
C TYR A 58 -7.19 -5.42 -5.85
N HIS A 59 -7.27 -5.80 -4.59
CA HIS A 59 -6.25 -6.60 -3.90
C HIS A 59 -6.03 -7.97 -4.55
N ASP A 60 -7.12 -8.61 -5.00
CA ASP A 60 -7.07 -9.91 -5.69
C ASP A 60 -6.53 -9.73 -7.11
N LEU A 61 -6.95 -8.66 -7.79
CA LEU A 61 -6.51 -8.31 -9.14
C LEU A 61 -4.99 -8.10 -9.20
N VAL A 62 -4.42 -7.31 -8.28
CA VAL A 62 -2.97 -7.06 -8.26
C VAL A 62 -2.19 -8.13 -7.50
N GLY A 63 -2.89 -9.12 -6.92
CA GLY A 63 -2.26 -10.22 -6.22
C GLY A 63 -1.45 -9.79 -5.00
N MET A 64 -2.04 -8.92 -4.19
CA MET A 64 -1.42 -8.33 -3.00
C MET A 64 -1.27 -9.36 -1.86
N MET A 65 -2.25 -10.25 -1.71
CA MET A 65 -2.25 -11.27 -0.65
C MET A 65 -1.67 -12.59 -1.20
N GLN A 66 -0.50 -12.99 -0.70
CA GLN A 66 0.20 -14.20 -1.16
C GLN A 66 0.43 -15.27 -0.10
N GLN A 67 0.04 -15.01 1.14
CA GLN A 67 0.21 -15.99 2.20
C GLN A 67 -0.55 -17.27 1.86
N ALA A 68 0.02 -18.44 2.19
CA ALA A 68 -0.52 -19.75 1.81
C ALA A 68 -1.98 -19.97 2.25
N HIS A 69 -2.40 -19.32 3.34
CA HIS A 69 -3.78 -19.33 3.79
C HIS A 69 -4.70 -18.46 2.91
N HIS A 70 -4.21 -17.35 2.34
CA HIS A 70 -4.96 -16.41 1.49
C HIS A 70 -5.11 -16.86 0.04
N ALA A 71 -4.13 -17.60 -0.52
CA ALA A 71 -4.24 -18.15 -1.87
C ALA A 71 -5.43 -19.12 -2.04
N LYS A 72 -5.91 -19.72 -0.95
CA LYS A 72 -7.12 -20.57 -0.93
C LYS A 72 -8.44 -19.77 -0.85
N VAL A 73 -8.38 -18.47 -0.58
CA VAL A 73 -9.54 -17.60 -0.29
C VAL A 73 -9.83 -16.63 -1.45
N ALA A 74 -8.89 -16.44 -2.37
CA ALA A 74 -9.12 -15.63 -3.56
C ALA A 74 -10.34 -16.18 -4.33
N PRO A 75 -11.34 -15.34 -4.68
CA PRO A 75 -12.52 -15.81 -5.39
C PRO A 75 -12.14 -16.45 -6.72
N ARG A 76 -12.71 -17.62 -7.04
CA ARG A 76 -12.36 -18.40 -8.25
C ARG A 76 -12.58 -17.64 -9.57
N PHE A 77 -13.38 -16.58 -9.56
CA PHE A 77 -13.64 -15.73 -10.72
C PHE A 77 -12.63 -14.57 -10.87
N SER A 78 -11.80 -14.33 -9.86
CA SER A 78 -10.82 -13.24 -9.90
C SER A 78 -9.58 -13.69 -10.67
N LYS A 79 -9.35 -13.08 -11.82
CA LYS A 79 -8.09 -13.25 -12.56
C LYS A 79 -7.04 -12.35 -11.92
N ARG A 80 -5.89 -12.93 -11.58
CA ARG A 80 -4.71 -12.20 -11.12
C ARG A 80 -3.99 -11.58 -12.31
N TYR A 81 -3.75 -10.27 -12.26
CA TYR A 81 -3.02 -9.48 -13.26
C TYR A 81 -1.64 -9.03 -12.79
N GLY A 82 -1.35 -9.11 -11.50
CA GLY A 82 -0.08 -8.67 -10.94
C GLY A 82 0.42 -9.55 -9.81
N ASN A 83 1.67 -9.33 -9.39
CA ASN A 83 2.29 -10.00 -8.27
C ASN A 83 2.83 -9.00 -7.23
N SER A 84 1.96 -8.09 -6.79
CA SER A 84 2.34 -7.03 -5.87
C SER A 84 2.74 -7.56 -4.49
N GLY A 85 2.16 -8.68 -4.05
CA GLY A 85 2.52 -9.29 -2.77
C GLY A 85 4.02 -9.64 -2.66
N GLU A 86 4.62 -10.12 -3.74
CA GLU A 86 6.03 -10.55 -3.74
C GLU A 86 6.94 -9.33 -3.70
N VAL A 87 6.58 -8.31 -4.48
CA VAL A 87 7.29 -7.03 -4.50
C VAL A 87 7.24 -6.36 -3.12
N ILE A 88 6.08 -6.32 -2.49
CA ILE A 88 5.89 -5.77 -1.14
C ILE A 88 6.70 -6.57 -0.12
N HIS A 89 6.61 -7.91 -0.15
CA HIS A 89 7.36 -8.76 0.76
C HIS A 89 8.87 -8.55 0.65
N ARG A 90 9.39 -8.48 -0.58
CA ARG A 90 10.80 -8.23 -0.85
C ARG A 90 11.23 -6.88 -0.30
N ALA A 91 10.48 -5.81 -0.60
CA ALA A 91 10.80 -4.46 -0.14
C ALA A 91 10.82 -4.36 1.39
N LEU A 92 9.84 -4.98 2.07
CA LEU A 92 9.80 -5.01 3.54
C LEU A 92 10.94 -5.84 4.14
N SER A 93 11.33 -6.94 3.50
CA SER A 93 12.46 -7.76 3.93
C SER A 93 13.79 -7.03 3.78
N GLU A 94 13.97 -6.32 2.66
CA GLU A 94 15.14 -5.49 2.41
C GLU A 94 15.24 -4.36 3.44
N PHE A 95 14.16 -3.61 3.66
CA PHE A 95 14.09 -2.59 4.70
C PHE A 95 14.44 -3.14 6.09
N LYS A 96 13.87 -4.30 6.46
CA LYS A 96 14.19 -4.97 7.73
C LYS A 96 15.70 -5.24 7.84
N ASN A 97 16.30 -5.83 6.81
CA ASN A 97 17.72 -6.16 6.80
C ASN A 97 18.59 -4.90 6.92
N GLU A 98 18.21 -3.81 6.23
CA GLU A 98 18.93 -2.54 6.32
C GLU A 98 18.85 -1.90 7.70
N VAL A 99 17.70 -2.01 8.38
CA VAL A 99 17.53 -1.54 9.77
C VAL A 99 18.33 -2.40 10.75
N GLU A 100 18.26 -3.74 10.63
CA GLU A 100 18.98 -4.66 11.53
C GLU A 100 20.51 -4.54 11.37
N SER A 101 20.97 -4.30 10.14
CA SER A 101 22.40 -4.05 9.85
C SER A 101 22.85 -2.61 10.10
N LYS A 102 21.93 -1.71 10.49
CA LYS A 102 22.17 -0.26 10.67
C LYS A 102 22.70 0.45 9.40
N SER A 103 22.46 -0.09 8.21
CA SER A 103 22.78 0.57 6.95
C SER A 103 21.72 1.62 6.57
N PHE A 104 20.48 1.43 7.03
CA PHE A 104 19.41 2.41 6.99
C PHE A 104 19.03 2.88 8.42
N PRO A 105 18.77 4.18 8.63
CA PRO A 105 18.83 5.26 7.65
C PRO A 105 20.26 5.72 7.35
N GLY A 106 20.59 5.89 6.07
CA GLY A 106 21.84 6.52 5.63
C GLY A 106 21.78 8.06 5.61
N PRO A 107 22.88 8.76 5.31
CA PRO A 107 22.98 10.23 5.40
C PRO A 107 21.94 11.02 4.59
N LYS A 108 21.46 10.49 3.47
CA LYS A 108 20.41 11.12 2.65
C LYS A 108 19.03 11.06 3.31
N HIS A 109 18.84 10.11 4.23
CA HIS A 109 17.59 9.87 4.96
C HIS A 109 17.63 10.45 6.38
N THR A 110 18.73 11.12 6.76
CA THR A 110 18.90 11.88 8.00
C THR A 110 19.21 13.35 7.72
N PRO A 111 18.27 14.11 7.14
CA PRO A 111 18.52 15.51 6.73
C PRO A 111 18.64 16.47 7.91
N TYR A 112 18.05 16.12 9.05
CA TYR A 112 18.06 16.95 10.25
C TYR A 112 19.39 16.79 10.98
N LYS A 113 20.08 17.90 11.18
CA LYS A 113 21.33 17.97 11.94
C LYS A 113 21.18 19.06 12.99
N ILE A 114 21.75 18.81 14.16
CA ILE A 114 21.97 19.88 15.13
C ILE A 114 23.06 20.77 14.51
N SER A 115 22.69 22.01 14.15
CA SER A 115 23.47 22.86 13.25
C SER A 115 24.68 23.53 13.90
N GLU A 116 24.74 23.56 15.23
CA GLU A 116 25.82 24.22 15.98
C GLU A 116 26.48 23.23 16.93
N ALA A 117 27.82 23.27 17.00
CA ALA A 117 28.59 22.45 17.94
C ALA A 117 28.17 22.72 19.39
N ASP A 118 27.90 23.99 19.71
CA ASP A 118 27.42 24.44 21.02
C ASP A 118 26.08 23.81 21.43
N HIS A 119 25.21 23.48 20.46
CA HIS A 119 23.94 22.80 20.73
C HIS A 119 24.12 21.30 21.00
N VAL A 120 25.13 20.65 20.40
CA VAL A 120 25.45 19.24 20.67
C VAL A 120 26.08 19.12 22.06
N GLU A 121 27.01 20.02 22.40
CA GLU A 121 27.64 20.08 23.72
C GLU A 121 26.63 20.41 24.82
N GLY A 122 25.76 21.41 24.59
CA GLY A 122 24.68 21.75 25.51
C GLY A 122 23.75 20.58 25.80
N PHE A 123 23.35 19.83 24.76
CA PHE A 123 22.53 18.63 24.92
C PHE A 123 23.21 17.54 25.75
N MET A 124 24.51 17.30 25.52
CA MET A 124 25.26 16.31 26.31
C MET A 124 25.40 16.72 27.78
N ASN A 125 25.63 18.00 28.05
CA ASN A 125 25.70 18.54 29.42
C ASN A 125 24.37 18.41 30.15
N GLU A 126 23.24 18.69 29.48
CA GLU A 126 21.91 18.46 30.05
C GLU A 126 21.68 16.99 30.42
N LEU A 127 22.05 16.04 29.54
CA LEU A 127 21.95 14.61 29.83
C LEU A 127 22.76 14.22 31.07
N GLN A 128 23.97 14.76 31.22
CA GLN A 128 24.80 14.52 32.40
C GLN A 128 24.17 15.09 33.68
N MET A 129 23.62 16.31 33.63
CA MET A 129 22.94 16.93 34.77
C MET A 129 21.68 16.16 35.19
N MET A 130 21.00 15.50 34.24
CA MET A 130 19.87 14.61 34.51
C MET A 130 20.28 13.21 35.01
N GLY A 131 21.58 12.93 35.14
CA GLY A 131 22.09 11.63 35.57
C GLY A 131 22.10 10.56 34.47
N LEU A 132 21.91 10.94 33.20
CA LEU A 132 21.89 10.04 32.04
C LEU A 132 23.28 9.94 31.38
N SER A 133 24.28 9.56 32.17
CA SER A 133 25.70 9.57 31.75
C SER A 133 26.01 8.66 30.56
N GLU A 134 25.38 7.47 30.49
CA GLU A 134 25.55 6.56 29.35
C GLU A 134 24.99 7.17 28.05
N ALA A 135 23.85 7.86 28.13
CA ALA A 135 23.25 8.53 26.98
C ALA A 135 24.13 9.70 26.50
N ALA A 136 24.70 10.47 27.42
CA ALA A 136 25.64 11.54 27.10
C ALA A 136 26.90 10.99 26.40
N SER A 137 27.47 9.89 26.91
CA SER A 137 28.63 9.25 26.29
C SER A 137 28.32 8.69 24.90
N ALA A 138 27.15 8.08 24.72
CA ALA A 138 26.70 7.60 23.42
C ALA A 138 26.56 8.76 22.41
N ALA A 139 25.93 9.86 22.81
CA ALA A 139 25.79 11.05 21.97
C ALA A 139 27.15 11.64 21.56
N ALA A 140 28.11 11.72 22.48
CA ALA A 140 29.46 12.20 22.20
C ALA A 140 30.16 11.36 21.12
N SER A 141 30.15 10.03 21.30
CA SER A 141 30.78 9.11 20.33
C SER A 141 30.19 9.25 18.92
N VAL A 142 28.87 9.41 18.81
CA VAL A 142 28.20 9.59 17.51
C VAL A 142 28.55 10.94 16.89
N ALA A 143 28.59 12.02 17.68
CA ALA A 143 28.97 13.34 17.19
C ALA A 143 30.41 13.37 16.62
N GLU A 144 31.34 12.69 17.28
CA GLU A 144 32.72 12.52 16.80
C GLU A 144 32.78 11.72 15.49
N MET A 145 32.05 10.60 15.42
CA MET A 145 31.95 9.78 14.20
C MET A 145 31.38 10.58 13.01
N GLU A 146 30.34 11.39 13.24
CA GLU A 146 29.76 12.27 12.22
C GLU A 146 30.72 13.39 11.78
N ALA A 147 31.49 13.96 12.70
CA ALA A 147 32.51 14.94 12.40
C ALA A 147 33.64 14.34 11.55
N ALA A 148 34.10 13.13 11.87
CA ALA A 148 35.13 12.41 11.11
C ALA A 148 34.65 12.06 9.68
N ALA A 149 33.40 11.63 9.51
CA ALA A 149 32.82 11.32 8.21
C ALA A 149 32.74 12.55 7.28
N LYS A 150 32.47 13.76 7.81
CA LYS A 150 32.48 15.01 7.03
C LYS A 150 33.88 15.35 6.50
N THR A 151 34.91 15.17 7.32
CA THR A 151 36.31 15.43 6.93
C THR A 151 36.75 14.52 5.79
N GLN A 152 36.32 13.25 5.79
CA GLN A 152 36.61 12.30 4.71
C GLN A 152 35.81 12.59 3.43
N ALA A 153 34.55 13.00 3.54
CA ALA A 153 33.72 13.39 2.39
C ALA A 153 34.27 14.64 1.67
N GLY A 154 34.65 15.67 2.44
CA GLY A 154 35.22 16.91 1.89
C GLY A 154 36.62 16.74 1.28
N ALA A 155 37.39 15.75 1.72
CA ALA A 155 38.66 15.40 1.09
C ALA A 155 38.47 14.79 -0.30
N LYS A 156 37.42 13.98 -0.51
CA LYS A 156 37.15 13.28 -1.78
C LYS A 156 36.61 14.19 -2.89
N GLU A 157 35.97 15.31 -2.51
CA GLU A 157 35.39 16.31 -3.43
C GLU A 157 36.42 17.32 -3.96
N ARG A 158 37.60 17.46 -3.32
CA ARG A 158 38.68 18.37 -3.75
C ARG A 158 39.68 17.76 -4.74
N ILE A 159 39.56 16.47 -5.04
CA ILE A 159 40.47 15.69 -5.90
C ILE A 159 39.79 15.18 -7.18
N GLY A 160 38.54 15.56 -7.42
CA GLY A 160 37.74 15.18 -8.60
C GLY A 160 37.50 16.35 -9.54
#